data_AF-E5VMS8-F1
#
_entry.id   AF-E5VMS8-F1
#
_cell.length_a   1.000
_cell.length_b   1.000
_cell.length_c   1.000
_cell.angle_alpha   90.00
_cell.angle_beta   90.00
_cell.angle_gamma   90.00
#
_symmetry.space_group_name_H-M   'P 1'
#
loop_
_entity.id
_entity.type
_entity.pdbx_description
1 polymer ?
#
loop_
_entity_poly.entity_id
_entity_poly.type
_entity_poly.pdbx_seq_one_letter_code
_entity_poly.pdbx_strand_id
1 'polypeptide(L)' 'LIPSGNRFLKYYLCEAAFSLVRCDKEYSDFYRLKYKEVNRCQHKRALALTARKFVRLVFRLLKDNRLYCPAK' A
#
# COMPACT_ATOMS: atom_id res chain seq x y z
N LEU A 1 18.87 -18.15 0.61
CA LEU A 1 18.72 -16.67 0.60
C LEU A 1 17.26 -16.38 0.27
N ILE A 2 16.47 -15.83 1.19
CA ILE A 2 15.09 -15.42 0.84
C ILE A 2 15.24 -14.31 -0.19
N PRO A 3 14.71 -14.42 -1.42
CA PRO A 3 14.86 -13.40 -2.45
C PRO A 3 14.02 -12.19 -2.05
N SER A 4 14.58 -11.33 -1.20
CA SER A 4 14.07 -9.99 -1.01
C SER A 4 14.38 -9.24 -2.30
N GLY A 5 13.35 -9.00 -3.13
CA GLY A 5 13.47 -8.20 -4.36
C GLY A 5 14.07 -6.80 -4.11
N ASN A 6 14.05 -5.94 -5.13
CA ASN A 6 14.74 -4.64 -5.06
C ASN A 6 14.37 -3.81 -3.79
N ARG A 7 15.38 -3.55 -2.96
CA ARG A 7 15.25 -2.85 -1.67
C ARG A 7 14.72 -1.44 -1.83
N PHE A 8 15.20 -0.72 -2.84
CA PHE A 8 14.80 0.66 -3.12
C PHE A 8 13.35 0.71 -3.57
N LEU A 9 12.96 -0.18 -4.49
CA LEU A 9 11.59 -0.25 -4.96
C LEU A 9 10.62 -0.51 -3.81
N LYS A 10 10.93 -1.46 -2.93
CA LYS A 10 10.13 -1.73 -1.74
C LYS A 10 10.01 -0.52 -0.83
N TYR A 11 11.09 0.21 -0.60
CA TYR A 11 11.10 1.42 0.22
C TYR A 11 10.16 2.48 -0.36
N TYR A 12 10.32 2.82 -1.64
CA TYR A 12 9.50 3.85 -2.28
C TYR A 12 8.03 3.47 -2.38
N LEU A 13 7.70 2.19 -2.59
CA LEU A 13 6.30 1.74 -2.59
C LEU A 13 5.66 1.86 -1.21
N CYS A 14 6.42 1.61 -0.14
CA CYS A 14 5.94 1.82 1.23
C CYS A 14 5.75 3.31 1.54
N GLU A 15 6.69 4.18 1.14
CA GLU A 15 6.54 5.62 1.32
C GLU A 15 5.35 6.18 0.53
N ALA A 16 5.20 5.79 -0.73
CA ALA A 16 4.05 6.16 -1.55
C ALA A 16 2.73 5.71 -0.92
N ALA A 17 2.68 4.48 -0.40
CA ALA A 17 1.50 3.99 0.32
C ALA A 17 1.18 4.81 1.57
N PHE A 18 2.20 5.27 2.31
CA PHE A 18 1.98 6.16 3.46
C PHE A 18 1.48 7.54 3.05
N SER A 19 1.97 8.09 1.94
CA SER A 19 1.43 9.33 1.37
C SER A 19 -0.04 9.17 0.97
N LEU A 20 -0.41 8.05 0.34
CA LEU A 20 -1.79 7.75 -0.02
C LEU A 20 -2.73 7.68 1.18
N VAL A 21 -2.28 7.11 2.30
CA VAL A 21 -3.08 7.09 3.55
C VAL A 21 -3.47 8.50 4.02
N ARG A 22 -2.71 9.53 3.64
CA ARG A 22 -3.00 10.94 3.99
C ARG A 22 -3.93 11.63 2.99
N CYS A 23 -3.93 11.21 1.73
CA CYS A 23 -4.63 11.89 0.64
C CYS A 23 -5.91 11.16 0.19
N ASP A 24 -5.98 9.86 0.38
CA ASP A 24 -7.08 9.00 -0.10
C ASP A 24 -7.80 8.36 1.09
N LYS A 25 -9.11 8.56 1.14
CA LYS A 25 -9.97 8.08 2.23
C LYS A 25 -10.04 6.55 2.27
N GLU A 26 -10.11 5.88 1.13
CA GLU A 26 -10.18 4.41 1.06
C GLU A 26 -8.92 3.78 1.66
N TYR A 27 -7.75 4.33 1.31
CA TYR A 27 -6.49 3.87 1.87
C TYR A 27 -6.33 4.21 3.35
N SER A 28 -6.82 5.38 3.78
CA SER A 28 -6.82 5.78 5.19
C SER A 28 -7.66 4.84 6.05
N ASP A 29 -8.90 4.55 5.62
CA ASP A 29 -9.82 3.66 6.31
C ASP A 29 -9.27 2.23 6.36
N PHE A 30 -8.72 1.74 5.24
CA PHE A 30 -8.07 0.44 5.20
C PHE A 30 -6.87 0.36 6.17
N TYR A 31 -6.01 1.38 6.19
CA TYR A 31 -4.87 1.43 7.10
C TYR A 31 -5.31 1.41 8.57
N ARG A 32 -6.30 2.24 8.94
CA ARG A 32 -6.82 2.30 10.32
C ARG A 32 -7.48 0.99 10.73
N LEU A 33 -8.19 0.33 9.82
CA LEU A 33 -8.75 -1.01 10.04
C LEU A 33 -7.63 -2.01 10.37
N LYS A 34 -6.60 -2.09 9.52
CA LYS A 34 -5.47 -3.03 9.73
C LYS A 34 -4.61 -2.70 10.94
N TYR A 35 -4.57 -1.44 11.34
CA TYR A 35 -3.90 -1.00 12.56
C TYR A 35 -4.61 -1.52 13.81
N LYS A 36 -5.94 -1.46 13.86
CA LYS A 36 -6.74 -1.89 15.01
C LYS A 36 -6.84 -3.42 15.18
N GLU A 37 -6.61 -4.18 14.11
CA GLU A 37 -6.70 -5.65 14.13
C GLU A 37 -5.68 -6.36 15.05
N VAL A 38 -4.55 -5.73 15.35
CA VAL A 38 -3.43 -6.39 16.05
C VAL A 38 -2.94 -5.51 17.19
N ASN A 39 -2.42 -6.10 18.26
CA ASN A 39 -1.91 -5.35 19.42
C ASN A 39 -0.39 -5.06 19.34
N ARG A 40 0.35 -5.83 18.54
CA ARG A 40 1.81 -5.71 18.39
C ARG A 40 2.20 -5.45 16.95
N CYS A 41 3.22 -4.60 16.74
CA CYS A 41 3.75 -4.26 15.40
C CYS A 41 2.68 -3.69 14.44
N GLN A 42 1.68 -3.01 14.99
CA GLN A 42 0.51 -2.46 14.29
C GLN A 42 0.91 -1.63 13.07
N HIS A 43 1.77 -0.62 13.29
CA HIS A 43 2.17 0.31 12.25
C HIS A 43 2.87 -0.38 11.08
N LYS A 44 3.90 -1.19 11.37
CA LYS A 44 4.66 -1.92 10.33
C LYS A 44 3.77 -2.89 9.55
N ARG A 45 2.87 -3.61 10.23
CA ARG A 45 1.94 -4.55 9.59
C ARG A 45 0.92 -3.81 8.74
N ALA A 46 0.24 -2.80 9.29
CA ALA A 46 -0.77 -2.02 8.59
C ALA A 46 -0.18 -1.38 7.34
N LEU A 47 0.98 -0.73 7.46
CA LEU A 47 1.68 -0.13 6.33
C LEU A 47 2.04 -1.15 5.25
N ALA A 48 2.57 -2.32 5.63
CA ALA A 48 2.91 -3.37 4.68
C ALA A 48 1.69 -3.92 3.92
N LEU A 49 0.54 -4.05 4.61
CA LEU A 49 -0.72 -4.47 3.98
C LEU A 49 -1.27 -3.40 3.05
N THR A 50 -1.21 -2.14 3.45
CA THR A 50 -1.60 -0.99 2.62
C THR A 50 -0.74 -0.89 1.38
N ALA A 51 0.59 -1.02 1.51
CA ALA A 51 1.52 -1.08 0.37
C ALA A 51 1.20 -2.25 -0.56
N ARG A 52 0.86 -3.43 -0.02
CA ARG A 52 0.41 -4.57 -0.84
C ARG A 52 -0.86 -4.28 -1.64
N LYS A 53 -1.85 -3.59 -1.03
CA LYS A 53 -3.07 -3.16 -1.71
C LYS A 53 -2.75 -2.17 -2.84
N PHE A 54 -1.89 -1.19 -2.56
CA PHE A 54 -1.43 -0.21 -3.54
C PHE A 54 -0.69 -0.83 -4.72
N VAL A 55 0.26 -1.73 -4.47
CA VAL A 55 1.03 -2.41 -5.52
C VAL A 55 0.13 -3.22 -6.45
N ARG A 56 -0.92 -3.85 -5.93
CA ARG A 56 -1.91 -4.56 -6.76
C ARG A 56 -2.64 -3.62 -7.72
N LEU A 57 -3.00 -2.42 -7.25
CA LEU A 57 -3.61 -1.39 -8.09
C LEU A 57 -2.64 -0.96 -9.19
N VAL A 58 -1.41 -0.58 -8.85
CA VAL A 58 -0.38 -0.16 -9.82
C VAL A 58 -0.14 -1.26 -10.85
N PHE A 59 0.04 -2.50 -10.41
CA PHE A 59 0.24 -3.64 -11.30
C PHE A 59 -0.92 -3.81 -12.27
N ARG A 60 -2.17 -3.65 -11.80
CA ARG A 60 -3.36 -3.78 -12.66
C ARG A 60 -3.43 -2.66 -13.70
N LEU A 61 -3.14 -1.42 -13.30
CA LEU A 61 -3.12 -0.26 -14.20
C LEU A 61 -2.06 -0.40 -15.29
N LEU A 62 -0.85 -0.83 -14.91
CA LEU A 62 0.23 -1.08 -15.86
C LEU A 62 -0.09 -2.24 -16.81
N LYS A 63 -0.66 -3.33 -16.29
CA LYS A 63 -1.05 -4.49 -17.09
C LYS A 63 -2.12 -4.15 -18.12
N ASP A 64 -3.11 -3.35 -17.72
CA ASP A 64 -4.22 -2.97 -18.60
C ASP A 64 -3.88 -1.71 -19.43
N ASN A 65 -2.68 -1.12 -19.26
CA ASN A 65 -2.23 0.15 -19.83
C ASN A 65 -3.27 1.27 -19.69
N ARG A 66 -3.80 1.42 -18.47
CA ARG A 66 -4.87 2.36 -18.14
C ARG A 66 -4.41 3.37 -17.10
N LEU A 67 -4.89 4.60 -17.26
CA LEU A 67 -4.73 5.64 -16.25
C LEU A 67 -5.60 5.34 -15.03
N TYR A 68 -5.17 5.81 -13.87
CA TYR A 68 -5.93 5.71 -12.63
C TYR A 68 -7.19 6.59 -12.70
N CYS A 69 -8.35 5.98 -12.52
CA CYS A 69 -9.64 6.66 -12.41
C CYS A 69 -10.19 6.41 -11.00
N PRO A 70 -10.16 7.40 -10.09
CA PRO A 70 -10.78 7.25 -8.77
C PRO A 70 -12.30 7.11 -8.91
N ALA A 71 -12.91 6.32 -8.03
CA ALA A 71 -14.36 6.28 -7.92
C ALA A 71 -14.88 7.66 -7.47
N LYS A 72 -15.97 8.12 -8.08
CA LYS A 72 -16.65 9.37 -7.70
C LYS A 72 -17.35 9.24 -6.35
#